data_AF-A0A521F2T0-F1
#
_entry.id   AF-A0A521F2T0-F1
#
_cell.length_a   1.000
_cell.length_b   1.000
_cell.length_c   1.000
_cell.angle_alpha   90.00
_cell.angle_beta   90.00
_cell.angle_gamma   90.00
#
_symmetry.space_group_name_H-M   'P 1'
#
loop_
_entity.id
_entity.type
_entity.pdbx_description
1 polymer ?
#
loop_
_entity_poly.entity_id
_entity_poly.type
_entity_poly.pdbx_seq_one_letter_code
_entity_poly.pdbx_strand_id
1 'polypeptide(L)' 'MDHRLEEYYATKKYRGFYKVREYRYAWIGSIHIVFSDGEKEVFAAGLFREGALERIFNKIDKLHANSRKKIGR' A
#
# COMPACT_ATOMS: atom_id res chain seq x y z
N MET A 1 -16.10 5.71 -6.57
CA MET A 1 -14.67 5.94 -6.23
C MET A 1 -14.28 4.89 -5.21
N ASP A 2 -13.04 4.37 -5.25
CA ASP A 2 -12.60 3.33 -4.30
C ASP A 2 -12.42 3.95 -2.90
N HIS A 3 -13.27 3.55 -1.95
CA HIS A 3 -13.30 4.12 -0.59
C HIS A 3 -11.94 4.03 0.15
N ARG A 4 -11.05 3.10 -0.24
CA ARG A 4 -9.72 2.94 0.37
C ARG A 4 -8.76 4.04 -0.06
N LEU A 5 -8.87 4.49 -1.31
CA LEU A 5 -8.12 5.64 -1.80
C LEU A 5 -8.57 6.91 -1.08
N GLU A 6 -9.87 7.11 -0.92
CA GLU A 6 -10.44 8.26 -0.20
C GLU A 6 -9.95 8.32 1.25
N GLU A 7 -10.02 7.20 1.98
CA GLU A 7 -9.49 7.07 3.35
C GLU A 7 -8.00 7.44 3.42
N TYR A 8 -7.20 6.90 2.50
CA TYR A 8 -5.78 7.20 2.43
C TYR A 8 -5.51 8.67 2.08
N TYR A 9 -6.28 9.27 1.18
CA TYR A 9 -6.11 10.67 0.84
C TYR A 9 -6.46 11.60 2.00
N ALA A 10 -7.44 11.23 2.82
CA ALA A 10 -7.85 11.96 4.02
C ALA A 10 -6.84 11.79 5.17
N THR A 11 -6.43 10.57 5.48
CA THR A 11 -5.65 10.25 6.69
C THR A 11 -4.14 10.13 6.45
N LYS A 12 -3.71 10.03 5.19
CA LYS A 12 -2.34 9.66 4.76
C LYS A 12 -1.87 8.30 5.29
N LYS A 13 -2.80 7.49 5.78
CA LYS A 13 -2.55 6.15 6.34
C LYS A 13 -3.58 5.18 5.77
N TYR A 14 -3.25 3.90 5.77
CA TYR A 14 -4.17 2.83 5.40
C TYR A 14 -3.90 1.62 6.27
N ARG A 15 -4.85 1.28 7.14
CA ARG A 15 -4.71 0.19 8.14
C ARG A 15 -3.39 0.21 8.93
N GLY A 16 -2.98 1.36 9.45
CA GLY A 16 -1.73 1.52 10.21
C GLY A 16 -0.51 1.85 9.33
N PHE A 17 -0.47 1.34 8.10
CA PHE A 17 0.61 1.64 7.17
C PHE A 17 0.54 3.09 6.66
N TYR A 18 1.70 3.75 6.60
CA TYR A 18 1.86 5.09 6.05
C TYR A 18 2.89 5.10 4.93
N LYS A 19 2.75 6.03 3.98
CA LYS A 19 3.71 6.16 2.88
C LYS A 19 5.05 6.66 3.42
N VAL A 20 6.12 5.92 3.15
CA VAL A 20 7.49 6.30 3.53
C VAL A 20 8.23 6.89 2.33
N ARG A 21 8.12 6.24 1.16
CA ARG A 21 8.87 6.63 -0.04
C ARG A 21 8.02 6.51 -1.30
N GLU A 22 8.28 7.38 -2.26
CA GLU A 22 7.72 7.35 -3.61
C GLU A 22 8.86 7.61 -4.59
N TYR A 23 9.07 6.70 -5.53
CA TYR A 23 10.02 6.82 -6.61
C TYR A 23 9.25 6.85 -7.93
N ARG A 24 9.48 7.89 -8.72
CA ARG A 24 8.95 7.98 -10.08
C ARG A 24 10.08 7.73 -11.06
N TYR A 25 9.94 6.67 -11.83
CA TYR A 25 10.88 6.32 -12.87
C TYR A 25 10.33 6.83 -14.21
N ALA A 26 10.67 8.08 -14.55
CA ALA A 26 10.21 8.72 -15.78
C ALA A 26 10.53 7.90 -17.05
N TRP A 27 11.68 7.22 -17.05
CA TRP A 27 12.17 6.41 -18.17
C TRP A 27 11.30 5.19 -18.50
N ILE A 28 10.64 4.62 -17.50
CA ILE A 28 9.79 3.41 -17.64
C ILE A 28 8.32 3.73 -17.36
N GLY A 29 7.98 5.01 -17.17
CA GLY A 29 6.61 5.46 -16.87
C GLY A 29 6.01 4.76 -15.65
N SER A 30 6.83 4.41 -14.66
CA SER A 30 6.39 3.64 -13.49
C SER A 30 6.61 4.39 -12.20
N ILE A 31 5.72 4.13 -11.24
CA ILE A 31 5.76 4.70 -9.90
C ILE A 31 5.90 3.55 -8.91
N HIS A 32 6.95 3.59 -8.12
CA HIS A 32 7.17 2.70 -7.00
C HIS A 32 6.82 3.44 -5.72
N ILE A 33 6.00 2.81 -4.88
CA ILE A 33 5.58 3.37 -3.62
C ILE A 33 5.93 2.37 -2.52
N VAL A 34 6.40 2.89 -1.39
CA VAL A 34 6.74 2.11 -0.20
C VAL A 34 5.93 2.61 0.97
N PHE A 35 5.24 1.68 1.62
CA PHE A 35 4.49 1.90 2.85
C PHE A 35 5.15 1.13 3.98
N SER A 36 5.08 1.68 5.19
CA SER A 36 5.55 1.00 6.40
C SER A 36 4.56 1.20 7.53
N ASP A 37 4.44 0.21 8.39
CA ASP A 37 3.71 0.27 9.66
C ASP A 37 4.67 0.48 10.86
N GLY A 38 5.97 0.69 10.59
CA GLY A 38 7.03 0.77 11.59
C GLY A 38 7.73 -0.56 11.85
N GLU A 39 7.04 -1.68 11.68
CA GLU A 39 7.62 -3.03 11.80
C GLU A 39 7.81 -3.73 10.45
N LYS A 40 6.93 -3.45 9.48
CA LYS A 40 6.89 -4.13 8.18
C LYS A 40 6.80 -3.13 7.05
N GLU A 41 7.57 -3.38 6.01
CA GLU A 41 7.57 -2.57 4.79
C GLU A 41 6.87 -3.31 3.65
N VAL A 42 6.02 -2.58 2.94
CA VAL A 42 5.26 -3.05 1.79
C VAL A 42 5.57 -2.15 0.60
N PHE A 43 6.14 -2.76 -0.44
CA PHE A 43 6.43 -2.07 -1.69
C PHE A 43 5.50 -2.53 -2.81
N ALA A 44 5.11 -1.60 -3.68
CA ALA A 44 4.49 -1.94 -4.95
C ALA A 44 4.87 -0.94 -6.05
N ALA A 45 4.77 -1.42 -7.29
CA ALA A 45 4.97 -0.63 -8.49
C ALA A 45 3.72 -0.67 -9.36
N GLY A 46 3.43 0.45 -10.02
CA GLY A 46 2.36 0.58 -11.00
C GLY A 46 2.70 1.63 -12.06
N LEU A 47 2.02 1.58 -13.20
CA LEU A 47 2.16 2.59 -14.27
C LEU A 47 1.72 3.98 -13.78
N PHE A 48 0.70 4.01 -12.92
CA PHE A 48 0.18 5.23 -12.31
C PHE A 48 0.11 5.08 -10.80
N ARG A 49 0.04 6.22 -10.10
CA ARG A 49 0.03 6.28 -8.64
C ARG A 49 -1.10 5.46 -8.04
N GLU A 50 -2.29 5.56 -8.62
CA GLU A 50 -3.48 4.82 -8.16
C GLU A 50 -3.30 3.31 -8.30
N GLY A 51 -2.75 2.84 -9.43
CA GLY A 51 -2.46 1.41 -9.62
C GLY A 51 -1.39 0.89 -8.66
N ALA A 52 -0.38 1.71 -8.33
CA ALA A 52 0.60 1.36 -7.30
C ALA A 52 -0.04 1.31 -5.91
N LEU A 53 -0.91 2.27 -5.57
CA LEU A 53 -1.65 2.30 -4.29
C LEU A 53 -2.60 1.11 -4.14
N GLU A 54 -3.37 0.78 -5.17
CA GLU A 54 -4.28 -0.37 -5.16
C GLU A 54 -3.52 -1.68 -4.89
N ARG A 55 -2.35 -1.86 -5.51
CA ARG A 55 -1.48 -3.01 -5.26
C ARG A 55 -0.95 -3.04 -3.82
N ILE A 56 -0.59 -1.89 -3.26
CA ILE A 56 -0.20 -1.79 -1.84
C ILE A 56 -1.37 -2.18 -0.94
N PHE A 57 -2.55 -1.63 -1.16
CA PHE A 57 -3.73 -1.90 -0.34
C PHE A 57 -4.10 -3.38 -0.37
N ASN A 58 -4.02 -4.01 -1.54
CA ASN A 58 -4.21 -5.46 -1.68
C ASN A 58 -3.17 -6.28 -0.92
N LYS A 59 -1.89 -5.86 -0.93
CA LYS A 59 -0.84 -6.52 -0.13
C LYS A 59 -1.10 -6.37 1.37
N ILE A 60 -1.47 -5.17 1.83
CA ILE A 60 -1.81 -4.90 3.23
C ILE A 60 -3.02 -5.73 3.65
N ASP A 61 -4.07 -5.78 2.83
CA ASP A 61 -5.26 -6.57 3.14
C ASP A 61 -4.93 -8.06 3.26
N LYS A 62 -4.11 -8.60 2.36
CA LYS A 62 -3.58 -9.98 2.46
C LYS A 62 -2.77 -10.20 3.73
N LEU A 63 -1.94 -9.23 4.15
CA LEU A 63 -1.17 -9.34 5.40
C LEU A 63 -2.10 -9.41 6.62
N HIS A 64 -3.12 -8.57 6.68
CA HIS A 64 -4.12 -8.59 7.75
C HIS A 64 -4.96 -9.88 7.74
N ALA A 65 -5.39 -10.34 6.57
CA ALA A 65 -6.13 -11.59 6.43
C ALA A 65 -5.30 -12.81 6.88
N ASN A 66 -4.01 -12.85 6.54
CA ASN A 66 -3.13 -13.94 6.93
C ASN A 66 -2.74 -13.88 8.42
N SER A 67 -2.61 -12.68 8.99
CA SER A 67 -2.42 -12.49 10.44
C SER A 67 -3.60 -13.01 11.25
N ARG A 68 -4.83 -12.79 10.77
CA ARG A 68 -6.06 -13.29 11.41
C ARG A 68 -6.17 -14.82 11.34
N LYS A 69 -5.62 -15.44 10.30
CA LYS A 69 -5.64 -16.90 10.10
C LYS A 69 -4.63 -17.65 10.99
N LYS A 70 -3.55 -16.98 11.44
CA LYS A 70 -2.55 -17.57 12.33
C LYS A 70 -3.00 -17.69 13.80
N ILE A 71 -4.03 -16.96 14.22
CA ILE A 71 -4.49 -16.95 15.62
C ILE A 71 -5.60 -17.97 15.91
N GLY A 72 -6.08 -18.68 14.87
CA GLY A 72 -7.13 -19.69 14.98
C GLY A 72 -6.67 -21.11 14.62
N ARG A 73 -5.40 -21.46 14.85
CA ARG A 73 -4.87 -22.81 14.67
C ARG A 73 -4.18 -23.30 15.93
#